data_AF-A0A2P5ED25-F1
#
_entry.id   AF-A0A2P5ED25-F1
#
_cell.length_a   1.000
_cell.length_b   1.000
_cell.length_c   1.000
_cell.angle_alpha   90.00
_cell.angle_beta   90.00
_cell.angle_gamma   90.00
#
_symmetry.space_group_name_H-M   'P 1'
#
loop_
_entity.id
_entity.type
_entity.pdbx_description
1 polymer ?
#
loop_
_entity_poly.entity_id
_entity_poly.type
_entity_poly.pdbx_seq_one_letter_code
_entity_poly.pdbx_strand_id
1 'polypeptide(L)'
;MGVLQRIAIAYLVAALCEIWLKKGDDREVRDVNVDYSGSSLLRKYQLQWAVTFMICIAYLLVLYGLHVPDWEYQIPTIIDQTTSFSAPKTFLVKCGVRGDTGPACNAVGMIDRNILGIQHLYKRPVYARTQECSINSPDYGPLPPDAPSWCQAPFDPEGILSSMMAVVTSLIGLHFGHIIVHFKDHRNRILQWSIPSCCLLVLGFALDWFGMRVNKALYTFSYVCATAGAAGVLFVAIYVMVDVLGYKRAAAALEWIGKHSLMIYVLAACNVLPLLLQGFYWRQPRNNILSLFGIGT
;
A
#
# COMPACT_ATOMS: atom_id res chain seq x y z
N MET A 1 10.44 -3.32 -8.28
CA MET A 1 9.36 -4.34 -8.31
C MET A 1 8.06 -3.66 -8.69
N GLY A 2 7.11 -4.36 -9.33
CA GLY A 2 5.80 -3.79 -9.68
C GLY A 2 4.72 -4.05 -8.62
N VAL A 3 3.66 -3.24 -8.60
CA VAL A 3 2.51 -3.37 -7.67
C VAL A 3 1.91 -4.78 -7.66
N LEU A 4 1.78 -5.41 -8.83
CA LEU A 4 1.24 -6.77 -8.96
C LEU A 4 2.16 -7.82 -8.31
N GLN A 5 3.48 -7.64 -8.40
CA GLN A 5 4.45 -8.55 -7.78
C GLN A 5 4.37 -8.47 -6.26
N ARG A 6 4.26 -7.26 -5.70
CA ARG A 6 4.06 -7.07 -4.26
C ARG A 6 2.80 -7.77 -3.76
N ILE A 7 1.67 -7.63 -4.47
CA ILE A 7 0.41 -8.29 -4.12
C ILE A 7 0.56 -9.82 -4.18
N ALA A 8 1.22 -10.35 -5.22
CA ALA A 8 1.45 -11.78 -5.36
C ALA A 8 2.31 -12.34 -4.20
N ILE A 9 3.39 -11.66 -3.83
CA ILE A 9 4.25 -12.04 -2.70
C ILE A 9 3.46 -12.00 -1.39
N ALA A 10 2.69 -10.93 -1.16
CA ALA A 10 1.89 -10.78 0.05
C ALA A 10 0.90 -11.95 0.22
N TYR A 11 0.14 -12.28 -0.82
CA TYR A 11 -0.80 -13.40 -0.79
C TYR A 11 -0.13 -14.77 -0.71
N LEU A 12 1.00 -14.96 -1.39
CA LEU A 12 1.76 -16.21 -1.29
C LEU A 12 2.21 -16.46 0.15
N VAL A 13 2.80 -15.45 0.79
CA VAL A 13 3.26 -15.55 2.19
C VAL A 13 2.08 -15.75 3.13
N ALA A 14 1.00 -14.99 2.98
CA ALA A 14 -0.21 -15.16 3.80
C ALA A 14 -0.81 -16.58 3.66
N ALA A 15 -0.86 -17.12 2.44
CA ALA A 15 -1.34 -18.48 2.18
C ALA A 15 -0.42 -19.54 2.81
N LEU A 16 0.90 -19.38 2.71
CA LEU A 16 1.85 -20.27 3.39
C LEU A 16 1.70 -20.21 4.90
N CYS A 17 1.56 -19.01 5.48
CA CYS A 17 1.27 -18.84 6.90
C CYS A 17 -0.05 -19.52 7.31
N GLU A 18 -1.10 -19.40 6.51
CA GLU A 18 -2.39 -20.07 6.77
C GLU A 18 -2.24 -21.59 6.74
N ILE A 19 -1.55 -22.15 5.74
CA ILE A 19 -1.37 -23.60 5.60
C ILE A 19 -0.51 -24.17 6.74
N TRP A 20 0.58 -23.48 7.11
CA TRP A 20 1.59 -24.02 8.03
C TRP A 20 1.27 -23.76 9.50
N LEU A 21 0.58 -22.64 9.80
CA LEU A 21 0.27 -22.24 11.18
C LEU A 21 -1.14 -22.65 11.60
N LYS A 22 -1.93 -23.25 10.71
CA LYS A 22 -3.21 -23.85 11.08
C LYS A 22 -2.95 -25.03 12.00
N LYS A 23 -3.06 -24.77 13.31
CA LYS A 23 -3.03 -25.81 14.34
C LYS A 23 -4.16 -26.79 14.02
N GLY A 24 -3.80 -28.05 13.80
CA GLY A 24 -4.73 -29.11 13.41
C GLY A 24 -5.73 -29.42 14.51
N ASP A 25 -6.83 -28.67 14.54
CA ASP A 25 -7.96 -28.88 15.44
C ASP A 25 -9.24 -29.20 14.65
N ASP A 26 -9.12 -30.15 13.71
CA ASP A 26 -10.28 -30.81 13.11
C ASP A 26 -10.96 -31.80 14.10
N ARG A 27 -10.65 -31.73 15.41
CA ARG A 27 -11.20 -32.65 16.44
C ARG A 27 -12.18 -32.03 17.45
N GLU A 28 -12.41 -30.72 17.47
CA GLU A 28 -13.38 -30.08 18.39
C GLU A 28 -14.71 -29.67 17.73
N VAL A 29 -15.17 -30.42 16.71
CA VAL A 29 -16.52 -30.24 16.12
C VAL A 29 -17.63 -30.82 17.04
N ARG A 30 -17.36 -31.07 18.32
CA ARG A 30 -18.31 -31.78 19.18
C ARG A 30 -18.55 -31.21 20.57
N ASP A 31 -18.31 -29.92 20.80
CA ASP A 31 -18.86 -29.24 21.97
C ASP A 31 -19.88 -28.18 21.58
N VAL A 32 -21.13 -28.58 21.75
CA VAL A 32 -22.32 -27.73 21.78
C VAL A 32 -22.21 -26.86 23.02
N ASN A 33 -21.53 -25.70 22.90
CA ASN A 33 -21.60 -24.49 23.76
C ASN A 33 -20.27 -23.70 23.73
N VAL A 34 -19.64 -23.54 22.56
CA VAL A 34 -18.51 -22.60 22.45
C VAL A 34 -19.07 -21.18 22.46
N ASP A 35 -18.80 -20.45 23.55
CA ASP A 35 -19.01 -19.01 23.60
C ASP A 35 -18.37 -18.35 22.37
N TYR A 36 -19.19 -17.73 21.54
CA TYR A 36 -18.77 -16.94 20.37
C TYR A 36 -18.16 -15.62 20.86
N SER A 37 -17.09 -15.72 21.64
CA SER A 37 -16.32 -14.60 22.16
C SER A 37 -15.12 -14.32 21.26
N GLY A 38 -14.83 -13.06 20.97
CA GLY A 38 -13.68 -12.68 20.11
C GLY A 38 -12.34 -13.21 20.61
N SER A 39 -12.22 -13.48 21.91
CA SER A 39 -11.03 -14.05 22.53
C SER A 39 -10.76 -15.50 22.10
N SER A 40 -11.79 -16.30 21.80
CA SER A 40 -11.61 -17.69 21.35
C SER A 40 -11.04 -17.74 19.93
N LEU A 41 -11.45 -16.80 19.07
CA LEU A 41 -10.91 -16.62 17.72
C LEU A 41 -9.45 -16.16 17.76
N LEU A 42 -9.13 -15.16 18.60
CA LEU A 42 -7.75 -14.69 18.82
C LEU A 42 -6.83 -15.82 19.28
N ARG A 43 -7.30 -16.66 20.22
CA ARG A 43 -6.55 -17.83 20.71
C ARG A 43 -6.31 -18.87 19.62
N LYS A 44 -7.31 -19.11 18.76
CA LYS A 44 -7.21 -20.05 17.63
C LYS A 44 -6.16 -19.63 16.61
N TYR A 45 -6.06 -18.33 16.32
CA TYR A 45 -5.12 -17.77 15.35
C TYR A 45 -3.90 -17.07 15.99
N GLN A 46 -3.58 -17.39 17.24
CA GLN A 46 -2.53 -16.72 18.01
C GLN A 46 -1.15 -16.78 17.34
N LEU A 47 -0.83 -17.88 16.64
CA LEU A 47 0.45 -18.04 15.93
C LEU A 47 0.55 -17.10 14.72
N GLN A 48 -0.56 -16.86 14.01
CA GLN A 48 -0.58 -15.92 12.88
C GLN A 48 -0.42 -14.48 13.37
N TRP A 49 -1.09 -14.13 14.47
CA TRP A 49 -0.90 -12.83 15.11
C TRP A 49 0.54 -12.67 15.62
N ALA A 50 1.13 -13.71 16.22
CA ALA A 50 2.53 -13.68 16.62
C ALA A 50 3.47 -13.41 15.44
N VAL A 51 3.28 -14.09 14.31
CA VAL A 51 4.06 -13.82 13.08
C VAL A 51 3.84 -12.40 12.59
N THR A 52 2.61 -11.90 12.60
CA THR A 52 2.28 -10.52 12.21
C THR A 52 3.02 -9.51 13.08
N PHE A 53 2.98 -9.66 14.41
CA PHE A 53 3.70 -8.79 15.33
C PHE A 53 5.22 -8.90 15.16
N MET A 54 5.75 -10.09 14.94
CA MET A 54 7.19 -10.29 14.68
C MET A 54 7.66 -9.55 13.42
N ILE A 55 6.88 -9.61 12.33
CA ILE A 55 7.18 -8.87 11.09
C ILE A 55 7.13 -7.36 11.35
N CYS A 56 6.11 -6.86 12.06
CA CYS A 56 6.02 -5.44 12.41
C CYS A 56 7.19 -4.98 13.27
N ILE A 57 7.57 -5.73 14.30
CA ILE A 57 8.69 -5.39 15.18
C ILE A 57 9.99 -5.38 14.38
N ALA A 58 10.24 -6.40 13.56
CA ALA A 58 11.41 -6.45 12.70
C ALA A 58 11.47 -5.24 11.75
N TYR A 59 10.36 -4.88 11.12
CA TYR A 59 10.26 -3.69 10.28
C TYR A 59 10.60 -2.40 11.06
N LEU A 60 10.05 -2.21 12.25
CA LEU A 60 10.29 -1.01 13.06
C LEU A 60 11.75 -0.92 13.54
N LEU A 61 12.34 -2.05 13.96
CA LEU A 61 13.74 -2.12 14.34
C LEU A 61 14.66 -1.75 13.18
N VAL A 62 14.36 -2.22 11.97
CA VAL A 62 15.13 -1.89 10.78
C VAL A 62 14.93 -0.43 10.38
N LEU A 63 13.69 0.06 10.37
CA LEU A 63 13.35 1.42 9.95
C LEU A 63 14.02 2.47 10.84
N TYR A 64 13.99 2.28 12.16
CA TYR A 64 14.50 3.26 13.13
C TYR A 64 15.91 2.97 13.65
N GLY A 65 16.34 1.70 13.66
CA GLY A 65 17.65 1.31 14.21
C GLY A 65 18.81 1.46 13.23
N LEU A 66 18.55 1.40 11.93
CA LEU A 66 19.59 1.40 10.90
C LEU A 66 20.08 2.81 10.58
N HIS A 67 21.40 2.98 10.51
CA HIS A 67 22.02 4.24 10.11
C HIS A 67 22.12 4.32 8.59
N VAL A 68 21.71 5.46 8.03
CA VAL A 68 21.77 5.71 6.59
C VAL A 68 22.93 6.67 6.31
N PRO A 69 24.03 6.19 5.69
CA PRO A 69 25.15 7.03 5.32
C PRO A 69 24.82 7.87 4.09
N ASP A 70 25.69 8.85 3.82
CA ASP A 70 25.70 9.59 2.58
C ASP A 70 25.94 8.65 1.40
N TRP A 71 25.32 8.95 0.26
CA TRP A 71 25.40 8.09 -0.91
C TRP A 71 25.35 8.91 -2.19
N GLU A 72 25.85 8.33 -3.27
CA GLU A 72 25.86 8.96 -4.59
C GLU A 72 25.15 8.10 -5.63
N TYR A 73 24.63 8.75 -6.66
CA TYR A 73 24.04 8.07 -7.80
C TYR A 73 24.33 8.82 -9.10
N GLN A 74 24.28 8.07 -10.20
CA GLN A 74 24.61 8.56 -11.53
C GLN A 74 23.37 8.58 -12.42
N ILE A 75 23.18 9.69 -13.12
CA ILE A 75 22.15 9.81 -14.16
C ILE A 75 22.85 9.86 -15.52
N PRO A 76 22.54 8.95 -16.46
CA PRO A 76 23.06 9.04 -17.82
C PRO A 76 22.44 10.25 -18.54
N THR A 77 23.29 11.19 -18.95
CA THR A 77 22.90 12.34 -19.78
C THR A 77 22.85 11.92 -21.25
N ILE A 78 21.64 11.85 -21.81
CA ILE A 78 21.43 11.68 -23.25
C ILE A 78 21.20 13.08 -23.84
N ILE A 79 22.09 13.53 -24.74
CA ILE A 79 21.88 14.70 -25.59
C ILE A 79 21.79 14.18 -27.04
N ASP A 80 20.87 14.75 -27.82
CA ASP A 80 20.42 14.32 -29.14
C ASP A 80 21.51 13.90 -30.15
N GLN A 81 21.21 12.80 -30.85
CA GLN A 81 21.56 12.37 -32.22
C GLN A 81 22.98 12.52 -32.80
N THR A 82 24.00 13.00 -32.10
CA THR A 82 25.38 12.93 -32.58
C THR A 82 26.32 12.46 -31.49
N THR A 83 26.71 11.18 -31.58
CA THR A 83 27.92 10.55 -31.02
C THR A 83 28.76 11.42 -30.08
N SER A 84 28.33 11.55 -28.83
CA SER A 84 29.22 11.81 -27.70
C SER A 84 28.53 11.38 -26.40
N PHE A 85 28.98 10.27 -25.81
CA PHE A 85 28.62 9.92 -24.45
C PHE A 85 29.30 10.93 -23.51
N SER A 86 28.55 11.93 -23.04
CA SER A 86 29.02 12.76 -21.93
C SER A 86 29.16 11.92 -20.65
N ALA A 87 30.14 12.25 -19.81
CA ALA A 87 30.34 11.57 -18.54
C ALA A 87 29.04 11.64 -17.70
N PRO A 88 28.63 10.54 -17.05
CA PRO A 88 27.40 10.52 -16.25
C PRO A 88 27.48 11.58 -15.15
N LYS A 89 26.39 12.33 -14.96
CA LYS A 89 26.32 13.32 -13.88
C LYS A 89 26.14 12.60 -12.55
N THR A 90 27.13 12.71 -11.67
CA THR A 90 27.08 12.17 -10.30
C THR A 90 26.40 13.19 -9.38
N PHE A 91 25.43 12.72 -8.61
CA PHE A 91 24.77 13.49 -7.58
C PHE A 91 25.08 12.88 -6.22
N LEU A 92 25.50 13.72 -5.27
CA LEU A 92 25.74 13.33 -3.88
C LEU A 92 24.51 13.70 -3.04
N VAL A 93 24.01 12.73 -2.28
CA VAL A 93 22.90 12.90 -1.34
C VAL A 93 23.46 12.78 0.08
N LYS A 94 23.36 13.88 0.83
CA LYS A 94 23.77 13.94 2.23
C LYS A 94 22.61 13.51 3.12
N CYS A 95 22.80 12.44 3.87
CA CYS A 95 21.84 11.86 4.79
C CYS A 95 22.39 11.88 6.22
N GLY A 96 23.41 11.07 6.52
CA GLY A 96 24.03 10.98 7.84
C GLY A 96 23.05 10.79 9.02
N VAL A 97 21.88 10.18 8.81
CA VAL A 97 20.75 10.17 9.76
C VAL A 97 20.36 8.76 10.22
N ARG A 98 19.53 8.68 11.26
CA ARG A 98 18.87 7.46 11.75
C ARG A 98 17.38 7.73 11.92
N GLY A 99 16.54 6.76 11.55
CA GLY A 99 15.10 6.84 11.74
C GLY A 99 14.39 7.92 10.93
N ASP A 100 15.06 8.51 9.93
CA ASP A 100 14.43 9.46 9.03
C ASP A 100 13.49 8.72 8.05
N THR A 101 12.24 9.18 7.99
CA THR A 101 11.21 8.71 7.06
C THR A 101 11.04 9.63 5.86
N GLY A 102 11.94 10.59 5.69
CA GLY A 102 11.99 11.54 4.58
C GLY A 102 12.38 10.91 3.23
N PRO A 103 12.34 11.70 2.16
CA PRO A 103 12.73 11.26 0.83
C PRO A 103 14.23 10.95 0.76
N ALA A 104 14.60 9.91 0.01
CA ALA A 104 15.97 9.44 -0.28
C ALA A 104 16.88 9.00 0.90
N CYS A 105 16.68 9.50 2.11
CA CYS A 105 17.54 9.25 3.28
C CYS A 105 16.98 8.23 4.29
N ASN A 106 15.95 7.48 3.90
CA ASN A 106 15.33 6.45 4.73
C ASN A 106 16.01 5.08 4.61
N ALA A 107 15.88 4.28 5.67
CA ALA A 107 16.47 2.94 5.77
C ALA A 107 15.90 1.95 4.73
N VAL A 108 14.61 2.05 4.40
CA VAL A 108 13.93 1.21 3.40
C VAL A 108 14.64 1.34 2.05
N GLY A 109 14.77 2.57 1.56
CA GLY A 109 15.45 2.84 0.31
C GLY A 109 16.92 2.43 0.33
N MET A 110 17.59 2.50 1.48
CA MET A 110 18.98 2.03 1.60
C MET A 110 19.10 0.53 1.37
N ILE A 111 18.21 -0.24 1.98
CA ILE A 111 18.17 -1.70 1.82
C ILE A 111 17.86 -2.04 0.36
N ASP A 112 16.87 -1.38 -0.25
CA ASP A 112 16.52 -1.61 -1.65
C ASP A 112 17.68 -1.27 -2.59
N ARG A 113 18.40 -0.16 -2.35
CA ARG A 113 19.61 0.21 -3.11
C ARG A 113 20.72 -0.84 -3.01
N ASN A 114 20.93 -1.40 -1.82
CA ASN A 114 22.00 -2.37 -1.58
C ASN A 114 21.66 -3.77 -2.11
N ILE A 115 20.41 -4.21 -1.97
CA ILE A 115 20.00 -5.57 -2.35
C ILE A 115 19.56 -5.63 -3.82
N LEU A 116 18.70 -4.72 -4.25
CA LEU A 116 18.20 -4.71 -5.63
C LEU A 116 19.16 -4.01 -6.59
N GLY A 117 19.98 -3.10 -6.09
CA GLY A 117 20.87 -2.27 -6.90
C GLY A 117 20.16 -1.03 -7.46
N ILE A 118 20.94 0.04 -7.66
CA ILE A 118 20.42 1.34 -8.11
C ILE A 118 19.73 1.27 -9.48
N GLN A 119 20.18 0.35 -10.35
CA GLN A 119 19.66 0.18 -11.70
C GLN A 119 18.22 -0.37 -11.74
N HIS A 120 17.80 -1.09 -10.69
CA HIS A 120 16.50 -1.74 -10.62
C HIS A 120 15.42 -0.87 -9.93
N LEU A 121 15.82 0.27 -9.37
CA LEU A 121 14.91 1.24 -8.73
C LEU A 121 14.19 2.10 -9.77
N TYR A 122 13.02 2.63 -9.41
CA TYR A 122 12.31 3.56 -10.30
C TYR A 122 13.09 4.87 -10.43
N LYS A 123 13.35 5.27 -11.68
CA LYS A 123 14.02 6.53 -12.04
C LYS A 123 13.13 7.76 -11.88
N ARG A 124 11.81 7.56 -11.80
CA ARG A 124 10.82 8.62 -11.57
C ARG A 124 10.14 8.36 -10.23
N PRO A 125 10.76 8.77 -9.10
CA PRO A 125 10.21 8.53 -7.78
C PRO A 125 8.97 9.39 -7.53
N VAL A 126 8.10 8.95 -6.62
CA VAL A 126 6.86 9.67 -6.27
C VAL A 126 7.16 11.06 -5.68
N TYR A 127 8.25 11.20 -4.91
CA TYR A 127 8.64 12.49 -4.33
C TYR A 127 9.12 13.51 -5.37
N ALA A 128 9.39 13.12 -6.63
CA ALA A 128 9.67 14.10 -7.70
C ALA A 128 8.47 15.01 -8.02
N ARG A 129 7.28 14.67 -7.53
CA ARG A 129 6.04 15.48 -7.66
C ARG A 129 5.87 16.51 -6.53
N THR A 130 6.72 16.46 -5.51
CA THR A 130 6.65 17.39 -4.38
C THR A 130 7.00 18.80 -4.83
N GLN A 131 6.54 19.80 -4.07
CA GLN A 131 6.78 21.22 -4.36
C GLN A 131 8.28 21.56 -4.39
N GLU A 132 9.10 20.82 -3.64
CA GLU A 132 10.56 20.96 -3.59
C GLU A 132 11.23 20.50 -4.90
N CYS A 133 10.58 19.61 -5.65
CA CYS A 133 11.16 18.93 -6.81
C CYS A 133 10.46 19.24 -8.15
N SER A 134 9.26 19.82 -8.12
CA SER A 134 8.48 20.14 -9.31
C SER A 134 7.82 21.50 -9.21
N ILE A 135 8.06 22.34 -10.22
CA ILE A 135 7.36 23.64 -10.39
C ILE A 135 5.84 23.42 -10.60
N ASN A 136 5.45 22.29 -11.19
CA ASN A 136 4.05 21.96 -11.50
C ASN A 136 3.38 21.08 -10.42
N SER A 137 3.90 21.08 -9.18
CA SER A 137 3.34 20.28 -8.09
C SER A 137 1.82 20.50 -7.96
N PRO A 138 0.99 19.43 -7.80
CA PRO A 138 1.34 18.05 -7.46
C PRO A 138 1.72 17.17 -8.65
N ASP A 139 1.87 17.69 -9.86
CA ASP A 139 2.25 16.92 -11.03
C ASP A 139 3.75 16.99 -11.31
N TYR A 140 4.22 16.10 -12.19
CA TYR A 140 5.61 16.12 -12.64
C TYR A 140 5.87 17.38 -13.45
N GLY A 141 7.03 17.99 -13.24
CA GLY A 141 7.43 19.20 -13.92
C GLY A 141 8.94 19.38 -13.91
N PRO A 142 9.43 20.48 -14.48
CA PRO A 142 10.84 20.84 -14.40
C PRO A 142 11.26 21.07 -12.94
N LEU A 143 12.54 20.81 -12.65
CA LEU A 143 13.10 21.06 -11.32
C LEU A 143 13.18 22.56 -11.06
N PRO A 144 12.78 23.03 -9.86
CA PRO A 144 13.10 24.36 -9.38
C PRO A 144 14.62 24.62 -9.41
N PRO A 145 15.07 25.88 -9.56
CA PRO A 145 16.50 26.22 -9.57
C PRO A 145 17.22 25.84 -8.27
N ASP A 146 16.52 25.86 -7.13
CA ASP A 146 17.04 25.52 -5.80
C ASP A 146 16.70 24.08 -5.37
N ALA A 147 16.37 23.20 -6.31
CA ALA A 147 15.94 21.83 -6.00
C ALA A 147 17.06 21.02 -5.32
N PRO A 148 16.75 20.28 -4.24
CA PRO A 148 17.74 19.45 -3.57
C PRO A 148 18.21 18.28 -4.43
N SER A 149 19.46 17.83 -4.20
CA SER A 149 20.09 16.78 -5.00
C SER A 149 19.35 15.44 -4.94
N TRP A 150 18.56 15.19 -3.90
CA TRP A 150 17.78 13.97 -3.77
C TRP A 150 16.50 13.95 -4.61
N CYS A 151 16.07 15.06 -5.23
CA CYS A 151 14.82 15.11 -6.01
C CYS A 151 14.76 14.10 -7.17
N GLN A 152 15.91 13.76 -7.74
CA GLN A 152 16.04 12.78 -8.83
C GLN A 152 16.62 11.45 -8.36
N ALA A 153 16.75 11.25 -7.05
CA ALA A 153 17.24 9.99 -6.53
C ALA A 153 16.28 8.85 -6.94
N PRO A 154 16.80 7.69 -7.36
CA PRO A 154 15.94 6.56 -7.67
C PRO A 154 15.39 5.94 -6.37
N PHE A 155 14.13 5.50 -6.39
CA PHE A 155 13.46 4.93 -5.22
C PHE A 155 12.39 3.92 -5.63
N ASP A 156 12.27 2.81 -4.91
CA ASP A 156 11.27 1.78 -5.18
C ASP A 156 10.20 1.74 -4.06
N PRO A 157 8.97 2.24 -4.30
CA PRO A 157 7.89 2.18 -3.31
C PRO A 157 7.33 0.75 -3.13
N GLU A 158 7.80 -0.20 -3.92
CA GLU A 158 7.40 -1.61 -3.93
C GLU A 158 8.57 -2.52 -3.50
N GLY A 159 9.59 -1.94 -2.85
CA GLY A 159 10.79 -2.63 -2.39
C GLY A 159 10.54 -3.67 -1.30
N ILE A 160 11.62 -4.25 -0.79
CA ILE A 160 11.60 -5.45 0.05
C ILE A 160 10.87 -5.17 1.37
N LEU A 161 11.26 -4.10 2.07
CA LEU A 161 10.67 -3.76 3.37
C LEU A 161 9.21 -3.32 3.25
N SER A 162 8.86 -2.59 2.17
CA SER A 162 7.47 -2.23 1.90
C SER A 162 6.60 -3.47 1.66
N SER A 163 7.17 -4.50 1.01
CA SER A 163 6.49 -5.77 0.73
C SER A 163 6.23 -6.57 2.01
N MET A 164 7.13 -6.51 3.01
CA MET A 164 6.91 -7.12 4.33
C MET A 164 5.68 -6.52 5.02
N MET A 165 5.52 -5.20 4.96
CA MET A 165 4.34 -4.55 5.55
C MET A 165 3.07 -4.79 4.73
N ALA A 166 3.18 -4.99 3.41
CA ALA A 166 2.04 -5.45 2.60
C ALA A 166 1.56 -6.86 3.01
N VAL A 167 2.47 -7.77 3.40
CA VAL A 167 2.12 -9.06 4.00
C VAL A 167 1.31 -8.83 5.28
N VAL A 168 1.76 -7.94 6.18
CA VAL A 168 1.03 -7.59 7.42
C VAL A 168 -0.40 -7.13 7.10
N THR A 169 -0.60 -6.22 6.16
CA THR A 169 -1.94 -5.78 5.75
C THR A 169 -2.79 -6.95 5.23
N SER A 170 -2.20 -7.86 4.45
CA SER A 170 -2.91 -9.04 3.94
C SER A 170 -3.31 -10.01 5.05
N LEU A 171 -2.48 -10.20 6.08
CA LEU A 171 -2.80 -11.02 7.25
C LEU A 171 -3.92 -10.38 8.09
N ILE A 172 -3.90 -9.05 8.27
CA ILE A 172 -5.01 -8.32 8.90
C ILE A 172 -6.31 -8.56 8.11
N GLY A 173 -6.28 -8.44 6.78
CA GLY A 173 -7.44 -8.72 5.93
C GLY A 173 -7.93 -10.18 6.02
N LEU A 174 -7.01 -11.14 6.12
CA LEU A 174 -7.33 -12.54 6.33
C LEU A 174 -8.10 -12.76 7.64
N HIS A 175 -7.73 -12.05 8.72
CA HIS A 175 -8.50 -12.09 9.97
C HIS A 175 -9.94 -11.60 9.82
N PHE A 176 -10.20 -10.56 9.00
CA PHE A 176 -11.57 -10.15 8.69
C PHE A 176 -12.34 -11.27 7.98
N GLY A 177 -11.69 -11.98 7.05
CA GLY A 177 -12.25 -13.16 6.38
C GLY A 177 -12.59 -14.30 7.35
N HIS A 178 -11.71 -14.61 8.31
CA HIS A 178 -11.96 -15.62 9.33
C HIS A 178 -13.21 -15.28 10.18
N ILE A 179 -13.43 -14.00 10.49
CA ILE A 179 -14.63 -13.58 11.23
C ILE A 179 -15.92 -13.85 10.43
N ILE A 180 -15.90 -13.68 9.09
CA ILE A 180 -17.06 -14.00 8.23
C ILE A 180 -17.42 -15.49 8.36
N VAL A 181 -16.41 -16.36 8.34
CA VAL A 181 -16.59 -17.83 8.34
C VAL A 181 -17.00 -18.35 9.72
N HIS A 182 -16.40 -17.85 10.79
CA HIS A 182 -16.64 -18.36 12.15
C HIS A 182 -17.93 -17.85 12.78
N PHE A 183 -18.25 -16.56 12.63
CA PHE A 183 -19.46 -15.99 13.21
C PHE A 183 -20.60 -16.04 12.20
N LYS A 184 -21.77 -16.58 12.58
CA LYS A 184 -22.96 -16.61 11.71
C LYS A 184 -23.88 -15.41 11.91
N ASP A 185 -23.90 -14.86 13.13
CA ASP A 185 -24.78 -13.76 13.50
C ASP A 185 -24.24 -12.39 13.01
N HIS A 186 -25.15 -11.55 12.50
CA HIS A 186 -24.81 -10.24 11.95
C HIS A 186 -24.27 -9.27 13.02
N ARG A 187 -24.88 -9.26 14.21
CA ARG A 187 -24.50 -8.34 15.29
C ARG A 187 -23.09 -8.67 15.78
N ASN A 188 -22.80 -9.96 15.98
CA ASN A 188 -21.47 -10.41 16.39
C ASN A 188 -20.40 -10.07 15.34
N ARG A 189 -20.67 -10.26 14.04
CA ARG A 189 -19.74 -9.86 12.97
C ARG A 189 -19.41 -8.37 13.00
N ILE A 190 -20.45 -7.53 13.10
CA ILE A 190 -20.30 -6.07 13.14
C ILE A 190 -19.46 -5.65 14.35
N LEU A 191 -19.71 -6.22 15.54
CA LEU A 191 -18.92 -5.94 16.73
C LEU A 191 -17.45 -6.38 16.56
N GLN A 192 -17.23 -7.60 16.07
CA GLN A 192 -15.89 -8.15 15.88
C GLN A 192 -15.08 -7.44 14.78
N TRP A 193 -15.72 -6.79 13.81
CA TRP A 193 -15.01 -5.94 12.85
C TRP A 193 -14.85 -4.51 13.34
N SER A 194 -15.89 -3.91 13.90
CA SER A 194 -15.88 -2.49 14.30
C SER A 194 -14.85 -2.20 15.39
N ILE A 195 -14.75 -3.05 16.41
CA ILE A 195 -13.80 -2.87 17.51
C ILE A 195 -12.35 -2.81 17.00
N PRO A 196 -11.80 -3.84 16.32
CA PRO A 196 -10.43 -3.78 15.82
C PRO A 196 -10.23 -2.72 14.74
N SER A 197 -11.23 -2.45 13.89
CA SER A 197 -11.13 -1.39 12.87
C SER A 197 -10.95 -0.01 13.50
N CYS A 198 -11.77 0.32 14.50
CA CYS A 198 -11.66 1.57 15.23
C CYS A 198 -10.36 1.63 16.03
N CYS A 199 -9.95 0.55 16.69
CA CYS A 199 -8.68 0.48 17.41
C CYS A 199 -7.47 0.72 16.47
N LEU A 200 -7.44 0.08 15.31
CA LEU A 200 -6.37 0.27 14.31
C LEU A 200 -6.37 1.69 13.75
N LEU A 201 -7.55 2.27 13.49
CA LEU A 201 -7.66 3.62 12.97
C LEU A 201 -7.14 4.65 13.99
N VAL A 202 -7.59 4.55 15.25
CA VAL A 202 -7.11 5.40 16.35
C VAL A 202 -5.61 5.21 16.56
N LEU A 203 -5.11 3.98 16.54
CA LEU A 203 -3.68 3.71 16.65
C LEU A 203 -2.89 4.34 15.50
N GLY A 204 -3.37 4.26 14.26
CA GLY A 204 -2.71 4.86 13.10
C GLY A 204 -2.56 6.38 13.24
N PHE A 205 -3.64 7.07 13.66
CA PHE A 205 -3.59 8.51 13.90
C PHE A 205 -2.77 8.89 15.13
N ALA A 206 -2.83 8.10 16.21
CA ALA A 206 -2.00 8.31 17.39
C ALA A 206 -0.51 8.21 17.04
N LEU A 207 -0.12 7.21 16.24
CA LEU A 207 1.27 7.06 15.79
C LEU A 207 1.73 8.21 14.89
N ASP A 208 0.86 8.71 14.00
CA ASP A 208 1.16 9.91 13.22
C ASP A 208 1.44 11.13 14.11
N TRP A 209 0.64 11.29 15.16
CA TRP A 209 0.81 12.34 16.16
C TRP A 209 2.11 12.20 16.97
N PHE A 210 2.49 10.97 17.35
CA PHE A 210 3.73 10.68 18.07
C PHE A 210 4.99 10.71 17.19
N GLY A 211 4.89 11.09 15.91
CA GLY A 211 6.02 11.34 15.03
C GLY A 211 6.26 10.27 13.96
N MET A 212 5.52 9.14 13.98
CA MET A 212 5.56 8.15 12.90
C MET A 212 4.63 8.56 11.75
N ARG A 213 5.09 9.51 10.92
CA ARG A 213 4.28 10.08 9.84
C ARG A 213 3.70 9.01 8.91
N VAL A 214 2.44 9.18 8.53
CA VAL A 214 1.74 8.31 7.57
C VAL A 214 2.39 8.44 6.19
N ASN A 215 3.28 7.50 5.87
CA ASN A 215 3.99 7.47 4.60
C ASN A 215 3.63 6.21 3.79
N LYS A 216 2.96 6.44 2.65
CA LYS A 216 2.54 5.40 1.70
C LYS A 216 3.72 4.76 0.97
N ALA A 217 4.74 5.54 0.60
CA ALA A 217 5.87 5.05 -0.21
C ALA A 217 6.77 4.10 0.59
N LEU A 218 6.90 4.32 1.89
CA LEU A 218 7.61 3.43 2.81
C LEU A 218 6.72 2.30 3.36
N TYR A 219 5.42 2.39 3.12
CA TYR A 219 4.40 1.51 3.68
C TYR A 219 4.55 1.39 5.21
N THR A 220 4.63 2.55 5.86
CA THR A 220 4.85 2.69 7.31
C THR A 220 3.79 1.96 8.14
N PHE A 221 4.15 1.55 9.37
CA PHE A 221 3.21 0.90 10.28
C PHE A 221 1.99 1.80 10.61
N SER A 222 2.19 3.11 10.80
CA SER A 222 1.09 4.06 10.99
C SER A 222 0.16 4.10 9.77
N TYR A 223 0.71 4.09 8.55
CA TYR A 223 -0.07 3.97 7.31
C TYR A 223 -0.87 2.65 7.24
N VAL A 224 -0.26 1.51 7.63
CA VAL A 224 -0.96 0.21 7.68
C VAL A 224 -2.12 0.25 8.66
N CYS A 225 -1.90 0.72 9.89
CA CYS A 225 -2.95 0.83 10.90
C CYS A 225 -4.10 1.76 10.45
N ALA A 226 -3.76 2.94 9.92
CA ALA A 226 -4.75 3.91 9.47
C ALA A 226 -5.58 3.37 8.28
N THR A 227 -4.92 2.79 7.27
CA THR A 227 -5.61 2.29 6.08
C THR A 227 -6.38 1.00 6.33
N ALA A 228 -5.84 0.06 7.11
CA ALA A 228 -6.55 -1.16 7.50
C ALA A 228 -7.77 -0.83 8.39
N GLY A 229 -7.63 0.11 9.33
CA GLY A 229 -8.73 0.59 10.16
C GLY A 229 -9.82 1.28 9.33
N ALA A 230 -9.45 2.19 8.43
CA ALA A 230 -10.40 2.87 7.55
C ALA A 230 -11.11 1.89 6.59
N ALA A 231 -10.37 0.96 6.01
CA ALA A 231 -10.93 -0.10 5.16
C ALA A 231 -11.90 -0.99 5.95
N GLY A 232 -11.58 -1.34 7.19
CA GLY A 232 -12.44 -2.11 8.08
C GLY A 232 -13.74 -1.39 8.46
N VAL A 233 -13.67 -0.10 8.79
CA VAL A 233 -14.87 0.73 9.05
C VAL A 233 -15.75 0.83 7.79
N LEU A 234 -15.14 1.09 6.63
CA LEU A 234 -15.85 1.12 5.35
C LEU A 234 -16.49 -0.24 5.04
N PHE A 235 -15.78 -1.34 5.29
CA PHE A 235 -16.30 -2.68 5.11
C PHE A 235 -17.53 -2.95 5.99
N VAL A 236 -17.48 -2.57 7.27
CA VAL A 236 -18.64 -2.66 8.17
C VAL A 236 -19.82 -1.83 7.66
N ALA A 237 -19.58 -0.61 7.19
CA ALA A 237 -20.62 0.25 6.65
C ALA A 237 -21.30 -0.36 5.43
N ILE A 238 -20.52 -0.88 4.47
CA ILE A 238 -21.03 -1.56 3.28
C ILE A 238 -21.79 -2.83 3.67
N TYR A 239 -21.26 -3.62 4.61
CA TYR A 239 -21.92 -4.83 5.10
C TYR A 239 -23.29 -4.53 5.70
N VAL A 240 -23.39 -3.52 6.58
CA VAL A 240 -24.67 -3.12 7.16
C VAL A 240 -25.64 -2.64 6.07
N MET A 241 -25.16 -1.83 5.12
CA MET A 241 -26.00 -1.31 4.04
C MET A 241 -26.55 -2.43 3.13
N VAL A 242 -25.73 -3.41 2.78
CA VAL A 242 -26.09 -4.43 1.78
C VAL A 242 -26.72 -5.66 2.43
N ASP A 243 -26.10 -6.21 3.47
CA ASP A 243 -26.52 -7.48 4.08
C ASP A 243 -27.58 -7.30 5.16
N VAL A 244 -27.56 -6.20 5.92
CA VAL A 244 -28.54 -5.96 7.00
C VAL A 244 -29.72 -5.14 6.50
N LEU A 245 -29.48 -4.03 5.80
CA LEU A 245 -30.55 -3.14 5.28
C LEU A 245 -31.11 -3.58 3.92
N GLY A 246 -30.45 -4.51 3.22
CA GLY A 246 -30.99 -5.13 2.01
C GLY A 246 -30.88 -4.29 0.74
N TYR A 247 -30.04 -3.25 0.68
CA TYR A 247 -29.85 -2.39 -0.50
C TYR A 247 -29.04 -3.04 -1.64
N LYS A 248 -29.37 -4.28 -2.01
CA LYS A 248 -28.62 -5.11 -2.96
C LYS A 248 -28.55 -4.52 -4.37
N ARG A 249 -29.62 -3.84 -4.83
CA ARG A 249 -29.66 -3.25 -6.19
C ARG A 249 -28.64 -2.14 -6.38
N ALA A 250 -28.44 -1.29 -5.37
CA ALA A 250 -27.43 -0.22 -5.43
C ALA A 250 -26.01 -0.79 -5.43
N ALA A 251 -25.80 -1.91 -4.73
CA ALA A 251 -24.50 -2.58 -4.66
C ALA A 251 -24.16 -3.46 -5.88
N ALA A 252 -25.13 -3.83 -6.72
CA ALA A 252 -24.90 -4.72 -7.87
C ALA A 252 -23.84 -4.16 -8.85
N ALA A 253 -23.81 -2.85 -9.06
CA ALA A 253 -22.78 -2.22 -9.89
C ALA A 253 -21.38 -2.32 -9.24
N LEU A 254 -21.29 -2.07 -7.93
CA LEU A 254 -20.05 -2.20 -7.17
C LEU A 254 -19.54 -3.65 -7.13
N GLU A 255 -20.45 -4.60 -7.01
CA GLU A 255 -20.15 -6.03 -7.05
C GLU A 255 -19.56 -6.44 -8.41
N TRP A 256 -20.14 -5.96 -9.51
CA TRP A 256 -19.63 -6.24 -10.86
C TRP A 256 -18.22 -5.66 -11.04
N ILE A 257 -18.01 -4.40 -10.64
CA ILE A 257 -16.69 -3.75 -10.67
C ILE A 257 -15.68 -4.54 -9.82
N GLY A 258 -16.09 -4.99 -8.63
CA GLY A 258 -15.25 -5.76 -7.71
C GLY A 258 -14.79 -7.10 -8.30
N LYS A 259 -15.71 -7.88 -8.90
CA LYS A 259 -15.42 -9.17 -9.55
C LYS A 259 -14.44 -9.04 -10.72
N HIS A 260 -14.45 -7.90 -11.42
CA HIS A 260 -13.58 -7.61 -12.57
C HIS A 260 -12.44 -6.64 -12.25
N SER A 261 -12.11 -6.44 -10.98
CA SER A 261 -11.15 -5.42 -10.53
C SER A 261 -9.76 -5.53 -11.17
N LEU A 262 -9.20 -6.74 -11.34
CA LEU A 262 -7.90 -6.93 -11.99
C LEU A 262 -7.93 -6.54 -13.48
N MET A 263 -9.00 -6.92 -14.19
CA MET A 263 -9.17 -6.56 -15.59
C MET A 263 -9.29 -5.04 -15.76
N ILE A 264 -10.09 -4.39 -14.92
CA ILE A 264 -10.25 -2.93 -14.91
C ILE A 264 -8.91 -2.24 -14.59
N TYR A 265 -8.15 -2.75 -13.63
CA TYR A 265 -6.81 -2.24 -13.31
C TYR A 265 -5.86 -2.30 -14.52
N VAL A 266 -5.80 -3.43 -15.23
CA VAL A 266 -4.97 -3.58 -16.43
C VAL A 266 -5.42 -2.63 -17.54
N LEU A 267 -6.73 -2.53 -17.79
CA LEU A 267 -7.28 -1.62 -18.80
C LEU A 267 -6.98 -0.15 -18.50
N ALA A 268 -7.02 0.25 -17.22
CA ALA A 268 -6.64 1.58 -16.79
C ALA A 268 -5.13 1.83 -16.92
N ALA A 269 -4.30 0.88 -16.47
CA ALA A 269 -2.84 0.99 -16.51
C ALA A 269 -2.30 1.05 -17.95
N CYS A 270 -2.92 0.34 -18.89
CA CYS A 270 -2.57 0.38 -20.31
C CYS A 270 -3.16 1.59 -21.06
N ASN A 271 -3.75 2.57 -20.35
CA ASN A 271 -4.46 3.72 -20.90
C ASN A 271 -5.62 3.40 -21.86
N VAL A 272 -6.02 2.13 -22.00
CA VAL A 272 -7.12 1.72 -22.87
C VAL A 272 -8.43 2.32 -22.40
N LEU A 273 -8.69 2.31 -21.09
CA LEU A 273 -9.92 2.85 -20.51
C LEU A 273 -10.02 4.39 -20.69
N PRO A 274 -8.99 5.21 -20.37
CA PRO A 274 -8.97 6.63 -20.71
C PRO A 274 -9.18 6.90 -22.22
N LEU A 275 -8.51 6.14 -23.09
CA LEU A 275 -8.65 6.28 -24.55
C LEU A 275 -10.08 5.99 -25.02
N LEU A 276 -10.74 4.95 -24.49
CA LEU A 276 -12.14 4.65 -24.82
C LEU A 276 -13.09 5.75 -24.35
N LEU A 277 -12.87 6.29 -23.14
CA LEU A 277 -13.68 7.38 -22.60
C LEU A 277 -13.48 8.70 -23.37
N GLN A 278 -12.25 8.97 -23.84
CA GLN A 278 -11.95 10.10 -24.71
C GLN A 278 -12.50 9.92 -26.13
N GLY A 279 -12.47 8.70 -26.64
CA GLY A 279 -12.97 8.35 -27.97
C GLY A 279 -14.48 8.55 -28.12
N PHE A 280 -15.22 8.52 -27.01
CA PHE A 280 -16.65 8.85 -26.99
C PHE A 280 -16.82 10.37 -26.77
N TYR A 281 -16.98 11.11 -27.86
CA TYR A 281 -17.16 12.56 -27.84
C TYR A 281 -18.40 12.99 -28.61
N TRP A 282 -19.02 14.09 -28.19
CA TRP A 282 -20.20 14.63 -28.85
C TRP A 282 -19.83 15.76 -29.82
N ARG A 283 -19.95 15.50 -31.13
CA ARG A 283 -19.62 16.40 -32.26
C ARG A 283 -18.16 16.85 -32.37
N GLN A 284 -17.53 17.25 -31.26
CA GLN A 284 -16.17 17.76 -31.22
C GLN A 284 -15.33 16.99 -30.19
N PRO A 285 -14.05 16.71 -30.47
CA PRO A 285 -13.17 15.95 -29.56
C PRO A 285 -12.98 16.58 -28.18
N ARG A 286 -13.21 17.90 -28.05
CA ARG A 286 -13.15 18.64 -26.78
C ARG A 286 -14.33 18.32 -25.84
N ASN A 287 -15.47 17.88 -26.38
CA ASN A 287 -16.65 17.49 -25.61
C ASN A 287 -16.67 15.98 -25.41
N ASN A 288 -15.63 15.46 -24.77
CA ASN A 288 -15.53 14.05 -24.42
C ASN A 288 -16.14 13.78 -23.02
N ILE A 289 -16.38 12.51 -22.70
CA ILE A 289 -16.97 12.13 -21.41
C ILE A 289 -16.12 12.64 -20.23
N LEU A 290 -14.79 12.71 -20.38
CA LEU A 290 -13.89 13.22 -19.33
C LEU A 290 -14.11 14.71 -19.03
N SER A 291 -14.35 15.53 -20.05
CA SER A 291 -14.70 16.95 -19.89
C SER A 291 -16.00 17.15 -19.11
N LEU A 292 -16.96 16.23 -19.24
CA LEU A 292 -18.22 16.24 -18.48
C LEU A 292 -17.99 16.01 -16.97
N PHE A 293 -16.98 15.22 -16.62
CA PHE A 293 -16.57 14.97 -15.24
C PHE A 293 -15.53 15.99 -14.73
N GLY A 294 -15.22 17.03 -15.50
CA GLY A 294 -14.25 18.07 -15.12
C GLY A 294 -12.79 17.60 -15.14
N ILE A 295 -12.49 16.48 -15.80
CA ILE A 295 -11.14 15.92 -15.90
C ILE A 295 -10.60 16.24 -17.29
N GLY A 296 -9.76 17.27 -17.39
CA GLY A 296 -9.05 17.64 -18.61
C GLY A 296 -9.50 18.98 -19.19
N THR A 297 -8.55 19.92 -19.25
CA THR A 297 -8.52 21.05 -20.19
C THR A 297 -7.33 20.88 -21.12
#